data_AF-A0A6N3X619-F1
#
_entry.id   AF-A0A6N3X619-F1
#
_cell.length_a   1.000
_cell.length_b   1.000
_cell.length_c   1.000
_cell.angle_alpha   90.00
_cell.angle_beta   90.00
_cell.angle_gamma   90.00
#
_symmetry.space_group_name_H-M   'P 1'
#
loop_
_entity.id
_entity.type
_entity.pdbx_description
1 polymer ?
#
loop_
_entity_poly.entity_id
_entity_poly.type
_entity_poly.pdbx_seq_one_letter_code
_entity_poly.pdbx_strand_id
1 'polypeptide(L)'
;MDFLWTDTLSNVQSHAPVRLSPSWRLMLMGDCSPTRNLQLLVEGEISVDLLSMQPVGRSQLPSLSNSNELASPLLRRQILKHHGRQTLMWAESFWNQQTAQEHLHEQTQSIFHNLRRDRVELLREIDVLGQVQDKWLQEYFGQKPPFWYRLYRLFKAGQVLTVIQEVYSPVVESYF
;
A
#
# COMPACT_ATOMS: atom_id res chain seq x y z
N MET A 1 14.45 0.77 19.29
CA MET A 1 14.32 0.02 18.03
C MET A 1 14.61 0.99 16.92
N ASP A 2 15.80 0.88 16.35
CA ASP A 2 16.23 1.65 15.19
C ASP A 2 15.73 0.89 13.95
N PHE A 3 14.74 1.46 13.28
CA PHE A 3 14.18 0.87 12.07
C PHE A 3 14.96 1.44 10.88
N LEU A 4 15.83 0.61 10.29
CA LEU A 4 16.40 0.82 8.97
C LEU A 4 15.50 0.13 7.93
N TRP A 5 15.60 0.55 6.66
CA TRP A 5 15.60 -0.26 5.42
C TRP A 5 14.95 0.46 4.20
N THR A 6 15.49 0.19 3.00
CA THR A 6 15.36 0.95 1.74
C THR A 6 15.19 0.08 0.49
N ASP A 7 14.45 0.60 -0.52
CA ASP A 7 14.41 0.37 -2.00
C ASP A 7 13.22 -0.45 -2.60
N THR A 8 12.66 -0.28 -3.82
CA THR A 8 13.07 0.31 -5.12
C THR A 8 12.02 1.28 -5.72
N LEU A 9 12.40 2.56 -5.86
CA LEU A 9 12.00 3.50 -6.93
C LEU A 9 13.21 4.44 -7.13
N SER A 10 14.21 3.96 -7.87
CA SER A 10 15.41 4.64 -8.45
C SER A 10 16.21 5.72 -7.70
N ASN A 11 15.89 6.13 -6.46
CA ASN A 11 16.68 7.06 -5.65
C ASN A 11 16.26 7.02 -4.17
N VAL A 12 16.64 5.97 -3.44
CA VAL A 12 16.49 5.94 -1.98
C VAL A 12 17.85 6.20 -1.33
N GLN A 13 18.04 7.41 -0.79
CA GLN A 13 19.22 7.76 0.02
C GLN A 13 19.01 7.26 1.46
N SER A 14 19.90 6.39 1.95
CA SER A 14 19.96 5.98 3.35
C SER A 14 20.39 7.15 4.23
N HIS A 15 19.44 7.78 4.91
CA HIS A 15 19.71 8.76 5.96
C HIS A 15 19.48 8.13 7.35
N ALA A 16 20.07 8.77 8.37
CA ALA A 16 19.96 8.41 9.79
C ALA A 16 18.52 8.06 10.24
N PRO A 17 18.33 7.21 11.27
CA PRO A 17 17.00 6.73 11.65
C PRO A 17 16.03 7.87 11.95
N VAL A 18 15.00 8.00 11.11
CA VAL A 18 13.93 8.97 11.31
C VAL A 18 13.05 8.44 12.44
N ARG A 19 12.95 9.19 13.56
CA ARG A 19 11.96 8.87 14.60
C ARG A 19 10.56 9.11 14.05
N LEU A 20 9.86 8.04 13.70
CA LEU A 20 8.43 8.09 13.40
C LEU A 20 7.68 8.69 14.59
N SER A 21 6.78 9.64 14.30
CA SER A 21 5.79 10.11 15.27
C SER A 21 4.92 8.93 15.73
N PRO A 22 4.30 8.97 16.91
CA PRO A 22 3.38 7.93 17.35
C PRO A 22 2.30 7.63 16.31
N SER A 23 1.73 8.67 15.69
CA SER A 23 0.70 8.54 14.66
C SER A 23 1.21 7.81 13.42
N TRP A 24 2.42 8.13 12.96
CA TRP A 24 3.03 7.39 11.85
C TRP A 24 3.37 5.95 12.19
N ARG A 25 3.78 5.64 13.42
CA ARG A 25 3.98 4.24 13.84
C ARG A 25 2.68 3.45 13.74
N LEU A 26 1.58 4.00 14.26
CA LEU A 26 0.27 3.36 14.18
C LEU A 26 -0.19 3.21 12.73
N MET A 27 -0.01 4.25 11.91
CA MET A 27 -0.43 4.25 10.51
C MET A 27 0.34 3.22 9.67
N LEU A 28 1.66 3.16 9.85
CA LEU A 28 2.55 2.38 9.02
C LEU A 28 2.69 0.94 9.51
N MET A 29 2.69 0.73 10.83
CA MET A 29 2.92 -0.59 11.45
C MET A 29 1.63 -1.29 11.90
N GLY A 30 0.50 -0.59 11.96
CA GLY A 30 -0.76 -1.18 12.39
C GLY A 30 -1.40 -2.12 11.37
N ASP A 31 -2.17 -3.08 11.87
CA ASP A 31 -2.86 -4.10 11.07
C ASP A 31 -4.16 -3.63 10.42
N CYS A 32 -4.66 -2.46 10.85
CA CYS A 32 -5.86 -1.86 10.30
C CYS A 32 -5.68 -1.56 8.81
N SER A 33 -6.75 -1.75 8.02
CA SER A 33 -6.67 -1.45 6.60
C SER A 33 -6.38 0.06 6.40
N PRO A 34 -5.54 0.43 5.41
CA PRO A 34 -5.21 1.82 5.19
C PRO A 34 -6.43 2.67 4.84
N THR A 35 -7.43 2.09 4.17
CA THR A 35 -8.69 2.81 3.90
C THR A 35 -9.42 3.14 5.20
N ARG A 36 -9.49 2.19 6.15
CA ARG A 36 -10.13 2.44 7.44
C ARG A 36 -9.37 3.47 8.26
N ASN A 37 -8.03 3.41 8.28
CA ASN A 37 -7.24 4.43 8.95
C ASN A 37 -7.47 5.82 8.35
N LEU A 38 -7.41 5.96 7.02
CA LEU A 38 -7.66 7.25 6.36
C LEU A 38 -9.07 7.78 6.64
N GLN A 39 -10.10 6.92 6.61
CA GLN A 39 -11.48 7.29 6.99
C GLN A 39 -11.59 7.83 8.42
N LEU A 40 -10.85 7.22 9.36
CA LEU A 40 -10.82 7.68 10.74
C LEU A 40 -10.10 9.02 10.89
N LEU A 41 -9.03 9.25 10.11
CA LEU A 41 -8.25 10.48 10.17
C LEU A 41 -8.98 11.68 9.54
N VAL A 42 -9.62 11.49 8.39
CA VAL A 42 -10.32 12.57 7.69
C VAL A 42 -11.78 12.73 8.11
N GLU A 43 -12.27 11.87 9.01
CA GLU A 43 -13.67 11.78 9.45
C GLU A 43 -14.66 11.77 8.27
N GLY A 44 -14.34 11.05 7.20
CA GLY A 44 -15.07 11.18 5.94
C GLY A 44 -14.84 10.03 4.96
N GLU A 45 -15.49 10.17 3.80
CA GLU A 45 -15.38 9.20 2.72
C GLU A 45 -14.02 9.27 2.04
N ILE A 46 -13.55 8.09 1.63
CA ILE A 46 -12.34 7.90 0.84
C ILE A 46 -12.74 7.31 -0.50
N SER A 47 -12.57 8.07 -1.57
CA SER A 47 -12.75 7.57 -2.93
C SER A 47 -11.48 6.86 -3.40
N VAL A 48 -11.65 5.95 -4.36
CA VAL A 48 -10.55 5.17 -4.94
C VAL A 48 -10.59 5.35 -6.46
N ASP A 49 -9.49 5.86 -7.00
CA ASP A 49 -9.31 6.02 -8.44
C ASP A 49 -8.42 4.88 -8.94
N LEU A 50 -8.96 4.04 -9.83
CA LEU A 50 -8.24 2.92 -10.42
C LEU A 50 -7.37 3.42 -11.59
N LEU A 51 -6.05 3.41 -11.40
CA LEU A 51 -5.10 3.81 -12.44
C LEU A 51 -4.85 2.70 -13.45
N SER A 52 -4.71 1.47 -12.98
CA SER A 52 -4.40 0.32 -13.83
C SER A 52 -4.74 -1.00 -13.12
N MET A 53 -5.18 -1.98 -13.90
CA MET A 53 -5.35 -3.36 -13.45
C MET A 53 -5.01 -4.31 -14.61
N GLN A 54 -3.79 -4.84 -14.63
CA GLN A 54 -3.24 -5.52 -15.81
C GLN A 54 -2.38 -6.74 -15.43
N PRO A 55 -2.28 -7.76 -16.30
CA PRO A 55 -1.34 -8.86 -16.12
C PRO A 55 0.11 -8.37 -16.09
N VAL A 56 0.93 -8.98 -15.24
CA VAL A 56 2.36 -8.65 -15.14
C VAL A 56 3.23 -9.89 -15.04
N GLY A 57 4.50 -9.75 -15.42
CA GLY A 57 5.51 -10.78 -15.19
C GLY A 57 6.10 -10.70 -13.78
N ARG A 58 6.71 -11.79 -13.33
CA ARG A 58 7.40 -11.84 -12.01
C ARG A 58 8.50 -10.80 -11.85
N SER A 59 9.13 -10.37 -12.95
CA SER A 59 10.16 -9.31 -12.92
C SER A 59 9.63 -7.94 -12.49
N GLN A 60 8.31 -7.75 -12.44
CA GLN A 60 7.67 -6.52 -11.97
C GLN A 60 7.24 -6.58 -10.51
N LEU A 61 7.44 -7.72 -9.82
CA LEU A 61 7.20 -7.81 -8.37
C LEU A 61 8.24 -6.97 -7.60
N PRO A 62 7.88 -6.43 -6.43
CA PRO A 62 8.83 -5.74 -5.58
C PRO A 62 9.96 -6.68 -5.15
N SER A 63 11.21 -6.27 -5.35
CA SER A 63 12.38 -7.12 -5.09
C SER A 63 12.62 -7.44 -3.61
N LEU A 64 12.09 -6.62 -2.70
CA LEU A 64 12.30 -6.75 -1.26
C LEU A 64 11.22 -7.56 -0.53
N SER A 65 10.12 -7.90 -1.18
CA SER A 65 9.16 -8.83 -0.60
C SER A 65 9.59 -10.27 -0.85
N ASN A 66 9.20 -11.19 0.04
CA ASN A 66 9.18 -12.63 -0.26
C ASN A 66 8.05 -12.97 -1.26
N SER A 67 7.85 -12.13 -2.27
CA SER A 67 6.77 -12.22 -3.26
C SER A 67 6.88 -13.43 -4.18
N ASN A 68 7.97 -14.19 -4.11
CA ASN A 68 8.10 -15.47 -4.81
C ASN A 68 7.02 -16.49 -4.43
N GLU A 69 6.42 -16.32 -3.24
CA GLU A 69 5.28 -17.10 -2.73
C GLU A 69 3.98 -16.88 -3.52
N LEU A 70 3.84 -15.76 -4.26
CA LEU A 70 2.68 -15.53 -5.13
C LEU A 70 2.73 -16.41 -6.38
N ALA A 71 1.68 -17.22 -6.57
CA ALA A 71 1.53 -18.06 -7.75
C ALA A 71 1.23 -17.23 -9.01
N SER A 72 1.88 -17.55 -10.12
CA SER A 72 1.53 -17.02 -11.44
C SER A 72 0.25 -17.68 -11.99
N PRO A 73 -0.46 -17.08 -12.97
CA PRO A 73 -0.21 -15.77 -13.59
C PRO A 73 -0.51 -14.61 -12.63
N LEU A 74 0.23 -13.51 -12.76
CA LEU A 74 0.13 -12.37 -11.84
C LEU A 74 -0.70 -11.24 -12.43
N LEU A 75 -1.47 -10.58 -11.56
CA LEU A 75 -2.21 -9.36 -11.84
C LEU A 75 -1.71 -8.25 -10.93
N ARG A 76 -1.45 -7.07 -11.51
CA ARG A 76 -1.10 -5.84 -10.79
C ARG A 76 -2.27 -4.88 -10.81
N ARG A 77 -2.63 -4.34 -9.65
CA ARG A 77 -3.66 -3.30 -9.49
C ARG A 77 -3.04 -2.07 -8.84
N GLN A 78 -3.17 -0.92 -9.49
CA GLN A 78 -2.66 0.39 -9.05
C GLN A 78 -3.82 1.35 -8.82
N ILE A 79 -3.82 2.01 -7.67
CA ILE A 79 -4.87 2.96 -7.28
C ILE A 79 -4.31 4.22 -6.65
N LEU A 80 -5.13 5.26 -6.65
CA LEU A 80 -5.02 6.40 -5.75
C LEU A 80 -6.20 6.40 -4.78
N LYS A 81 -6.00 6.99 -3.61
CA LYS A 81 -7.06 7.27 -2.66
C LYS A 81 -7.16 8.76 -2.42
N HIS A 82 -8.38 9.27 -2.39
CA HIS A 82 -8.64 10.69 -2.25
C HIS A 82 -9.61 10.97 -1.11
N HIS A 83 -9.49 12.17 -0.56
CA HIS A 83 -10.53 12.83 0.22
C HIS A 83 -10.83 14.18 -0.42
N GLY A 84 -12.04 14.32 -0.98
CA GLY A 84 -12.36 15.47 -1.82
C GLY A 84 -11.38 15.61 -2.98
N ARG A 85 -10.64 16.73 -3.02
CA ARG A 85 -9.62 17.02 -4.05
C ARG A 85 -8.20 16.61 -3.66
N GLN A 86 -7.99 16.12 -2.44
CA GLN A 86 -6.66 15.76 -1.96
C GLN A 86 -6.36 14.30 -2.22
N THR A 87 -5.23 14.02 -2.87
CA THR A 87 -4.68 12.67 -3.00
C THR A 87 -3.93 12.32 -1.72
N LEU A 88 -4.43 11.33 -0.98
CA LEU A 88 -3.87 10.93 0.31
C LEU A 88 -2.84 9.82 0.19
N MET A 89 -2.97 8.96 -0.83
CA MET A 89 -2.20 7.73 -0.92
C MET A 89 -2.21 7.18 -2.34
N TRP A 90 -1.08 6.58 -2.72
CA TRP A 90 -0.98 5.65 -3.83
C TRP A 90 -0.78 4.23 -3.29
N ALA A 91 -1.36 3.25 -3.95
CA ALA A 91 -1.12 1.85 -3.62
C ALA A 91 -1.06 0.98 -4.86
N GLU A 92 -0.20 -0.03 -4.80
CA GLU A 92 -0.12 -1.08 -5.78
C GLU A 92 -0.18 -2.44 -5.09
N SER A 93 -0.94 -3.35 -5.69
CA SER A 93 -1.12 -4.70 -5.17
C SER A 93 -0.91 -5.73 -6.27
N PHE A 94 -0.27 -6.84 -5.90
CA PHE A 94 0.06 -7.95 -6.76
C PHE A 94 -0.66 -9.20 -6.27
N TRP A 95 -1.23 -9.92 -7.22
CA TRP A 95 -2.12 -11.05 -6.96
C TRP A 95 -1.83 -12.18 -7.93
N ASN A 96 -2.11 -13.41 -7.53
CA ASN A 96 -2.47 -14.41 -8.52
C ASN A 96 -3.76 -13.95 -9.24
N GLN A 97 -3.83 -14.11 -10.57
CA GLN A 97 -4.92 -13.59 -11.37
C GLN A 97 -6.27 -14.24 -11.03
N GLN A 98 -6.30 -15.55 -10.74
CA GLN A 98 -7.53 -16.24 -10.35
C GLN A 98 -7.99 -15.75 -8.97
N THR A 99 -7.07 -15.70 -8.00
CA THR A 99 -7.35 -15.14 -6.66
C THR A 99 -7.85 -13.70 -6.72
N ALA A 100 -7.32 -12.88 -7.63
CA ALA A 100 -7.81 -11.52 -7.85
C ALA A 100 -9.26 -11.50 -8.38
N GLN A 101 -9.63 -12.41 -9.29
CA GLN A 101 -11.01 -12.51 -9.81
C GLN A 101 -11.99 -12.96 -8.72
N GLU A 102 -11.54 -13.87 -7.86
CA GLU A 102 -12.32 -14.39 -6.72
C GLU A 102 -12.56 -13.33 -5.63
N HIS A 103 -11.64 -12.39 -5.46
CA HIS A 103 -11.70 -11.44 -4.35
C HIS A 103 -11.97 -9.99 -4.75
N LEU A 104 -11.53 -9.51 -5.91
CA LEU A 104 -11.64 -8.11 -6.33
C LEU A 104 -12.82 -7.88 -7.28
N HIS A 105 -14.04 -8.22 -6.83
CA HIS A 105 -15.26 -8.03 -7.62
C HIS A 105 -15.54 -6.54 -7.91
N GLU A 106 -15.27 -5.66 -6.94
CA GLU A 106 -15.42 -4.22 -7.09
C GLU A 106 -14.05 -3.55 -7.19
N GLN A 107 -13.58 -3.39 -8.43
CA GLN A 107 -12.22 -2.95 -8.74
C GLN A 107 -11.92 -1.51 -8.30
N THR A 108 -12.95 -0.69 -8.12
CA THR A 108 -12.88 0.69 -7.60
C THR A 108 -13.15 0.75 -6.09
N GLN A 109 -13.24 -0.38 -5.39
CA GLN A 109 -13.34 -0.42 -3.94
C GLN A 109 -12.01 -0.80 -3.30
N SER A 110 -11.87 -0.54 -2.00
CA SER A 110 -10.69 -1.00 -1.25
C SER A 110 -10.60 -2.53 -1.21
N ILE A 111 -9.38 -3.04 -1.06
CA ILE A 111 -9.16 -4.49 -0.84
C ILE A 111 -9.93 -4.95 0.41
N PHE A 112 -9.92 -4.16 1.48
CA PHE A 112 -10.68 -4.46 2.68
C PHE A 112 -12.19 -4.56 2.44
N HIS A 113 -12.77 -3.63 1.67
CA HIS A 113 -14.20 -3.69 1.32
C HIS A 113 -14.54 -5.02 0.64
N ASN A 114 -13.75 -5.38 -0.36
CA ASN A 114 -13.90 -6.62 -1.11
C ASN A 114 -13.77 -7.87 -0.20
N LEU A 115 -12.74 -7.91 0.66
CA LEU A 115 -12.46 -9.07 1.52
C LEU A 115 -13.37 -9.20 2.74
N ARG A 116 -13.98 -8.10 3.22
CA ARG A 116 -14.85 -8.13 4.41
C ARG A 116 -16.10 -9.00 4.19
N ARG A 117 -16.52 -9.22 2.95
CA ARG A 117 -17.65 -10.11 2.60
C ARG A 117 -17.46 -11.52 3.14
N ASP A 118 -16.22 -12.01 3.10
CA ASP A 118 -15.89 -13.35 3.56
C ASP A 118 -15.75 -13.43 5.09
N ARG A 119 -15.72 -12.28 5.78
CA ARG A 119 -15.48 -12.16 7.24
C ARG A 119 -14.23 -12.93 7.72
N VAL A 120 -13.21 -13.00 6.88
CA VAL A 120 -11.96 -13.72 7.17
C VAL A 120 -10.98 -12.82 7.88
N GLU A 121 -10.38 -13.34 8.95
CA GLU A 121 -9.21 -12.71 9.57
C GLU A 121 -7.99 -12.86 8.65
N LEU A 122 -7.31 -11.74 8.43
CA LEU A 122 -6.13 -11.68 7.57
C LEU A 122 -4.93 -11.37 8.45
N LEU A 123 -3.85 -12.11 8.24
CA LEU A 123 -2.56 -11.78 8.82
C LEU A 123 -1.81 -10.85 7.86
N ARG A 124 -1.11 -9.87 8.43
CA ARG A 124 -0.27 -8.92 7.71
C ARG A 124 1.16 -9.08 8.20
N GLU A 125 2.10 -9.17 7.26
CA GLU A 125 3.53 -9.12 7.57
C GLU A 125 4.15 -7.97 6.81
N ILE A 126 4.68 -6.99 7.54
CA ILE A 126 5.38 -5.84 6.97
C ILE A 126 6.79 -6.26 6.61
N ASP A 127 7.07 -6.28 5.31
CA ASP A 127 8.38 -6.65 4.77
C ASP A 127 9.31 -5.43 4.75
N VAL A 128 8.79 -4.25 4.39
CA VAL A 128 9.58 -3.02 4.27
C VAL A 128 8.81 -1.82 4.80
N LEU A 129 9.55 -0.93 5.46
CA LEU A 129 9.10 0.41 5.84
C LEU A 129 10.20 1.41 5.51
N GLY A 130 9.86 2.52 4.85
CA GLY A 130 10.86 3.51 4.48
C GLY A 130 10.27 4.79 3.89
N GLN A 131 11.09 5.50 3.13
CA GLN A 131 10.70 6.69 2.41
C GLN A 131 11.11 6.60 0.94
N VAL A 132 10.31 7.17 0.06
CA VAL A 132 10.58 7.25 -1.38
C VAL A 132 10.60 8.71 -1.86
N GLN A 133 11.39 8.96 -2.89
CA GLN A 133 11.43 10.24 -3.61
C GLN A 133 11.12 9.96 -5.09
N ASP A 134 9.89 10.24 -5.50
CA ASP A 134 9.44 9.92 -6.85
C ASP A 134 8.69 11.12 -7.47
N LYS A 135 9.12 11.53 -8.67
CA LYS A 135 8.56 12.71 -9.35
C LYS A 135 7.12 12.49 -9.80
N TRP A 136 6.78 11.27 -10.23
CA TRP A 136 5.44 10.92 -10.66
C TRP A 136 4.48 10.99 -9.47
N LEU A 137 4.87 10.45 -8.31
CA LEU A 137 4.08 10.61 -7.08
C LEU A 137 3.97 12.07 -6.61
N GLN A 138 5.02 12.88 -6.78
CA GLN A 138 4.97 14.31 -6.48
C GLN A 138 3.90 15.04 -7.30
N GLU A 139 3.73 14.68 -8.57
CA GLU A 139 2.68 15.25 -9.44
C GLU A 139 1.27 14.89 -8.94
N TYR A 140 1.02 13.61 -8.61
CA TYR A 140 -0.30 13.16 -8.13
C TYR A 140 -0.64 13.65 -6.73
N PHE A 141 0.35 13.76 -5.84
CA PHE A 141 0.14 14.25 -4.49
C PHE A 141 0.08 15.77 -4.43
N GLY A 142 0.70 16.48 -5.37
CA GLY A 142 0.88 17.92 -5.28
C GLY A 142 1.73 18.33 -4.05
N GLN A 143 2.54 17.41 -3.53
CA GLN A 143 3.36 17.57 -2.33
C GLN A 143 4.81 17.21 -2.63
N LYS A 144 5.76 17.81 -1.90
CA LYS A 144 7.18 17.48 -2.05
C LYS A 144 7.55 16.22 -1.26
N PRO A 145 8.50 15.40 -1.75
CA PRO A 145 9.04 14.26 -1.00
C PRO A 145 9.85 14.72 0.24
N PRO A 146 10.23 13.80 1.15
CA PRO A 146 10.03 12.34 1.10
C PRO A 146 8.59 11.91 1.36
N PHE A 147 8.21 10.75 0.81
CA PHE A 147 6.90 10.12 1.05
C PHE A 147 7.07 8.84 1.85
N TRP A 148 6.23 8.61 2.86
CA TRP A 148 6.26 7.38 3.63
C TRP A 148 5.80 6.20 2.80
N TYR A 149 6.58 5.12 2.83
CA TYR A 149 6.40 3.91 2.04
C TYR A 149 6.33 2.68 2.93
N ARG A 150 5.46 1.73 2.62
CA ARG A 150 5.52 0.38 3.17
C ARG A 150 5.20 -0.69 2.13
N LEU A 151 5.80 -1.85 2.31
CA LEU A 151 5.57 -3.08 1.54
C LEU A 151 5.22 -4.19 2.52
N TYR A 152 4.17 -4.95 2.22
CA TYR A 152 3.73 -6.03 3.09
C TYR A 152 3.02 -7.14 2.31
N ARG A 153 2.96 -8.31 2.93
CA ARG A 153 2.16 -9.45 2.48
C ARG A 153 0.89 -9.55 3.32
N LEU A 154 -0.22 -9.87 2.65
CA LEU A 154 -1.44 -10.34 3.32
C LEU A 154 -1.55 -11.84 3.15
N PHE A 155 -1.94 -12.51 4.23
CA PHE A 155 -2.12 -13.95 4.24
C PHE A 155 -3.57 -14.31 4.54
N LYS A 156 -4.02 -15.39 3.91
CA LYS A 156 -5.30 -16.05 4.18
C LYS A 156 -5.02 -17.54 4.33
N ALA A 157 -5.44 -18.13 5.46
CA ALA A 157 -5.22 -19.55 5.77
C ALA A 157 -3.76 -20.02 5.60
N GLY A 158 -2.79 -19.20 6.03
CA GLY A 158 -1.36 -19.52 5.97
C GLY A 158 -0.71 -19.37 4.61
N GLN A 159 -1.43 -18.90 3.58
CA GLN A 159 -0.90 -18.66 2.24
C GLN A 159 -0.90 -17.17 1.91
N VAL A 160 0.09 -16.70 1.15
CA VAL A 160 0.16 -15.32 0.66
C VAL A 160 -1.00 -15.08 -0.30
N LEU A 161 -1.90 -14.20 0.10
CA LEU A 161 -3.05 -13.74 -0.68
C LEU A 161 -2.63 -12.66 -1.69
N THR A 162 -1.88 -11.67 -1.23
CA THR A 162 -1.43 -10.54 -2.05
C THR A 162 -0.20 -9.87 -1.43
N VAL A 163 0.63 -9.27 -2.28
CA VAL A 163 1.72 -8.36 -1.89
C VAL A 163 1.27 -6.95 -2.21
N ILE A 164 1.42 -6.02 -1.26
CA ILE A 164 0.93 -4.65 -1.41
C ILE A 164 2.04 -3.68 -1.03
N GLN A 165 2.25 -2.70 -1.89
CA GLN A 165 3.04 -1.53 -1.60
C GLN A 165 2.18 -0.27 -1.57
N GLU A 166 2.53 0.63 -0.67
CA GLU A 166 1.73 1.79 -0.31
C GLU A 166 2.62 2.98 -0.06
N VAL A 167 2.27 4.11 -0.66
CA VAL A 167 2.93 5.39 -0.43
C VAL A 167 1.90 6.42 0.05
N TYR A 168 2.20 7.11 1.14
CA TYR A 168 1.35 8.13 1.72
C TYR A 168 1.80 9.54 1.32
N SER A 169 0.84 10.36 0.94
CA SER A 169 1.05 11.78 0.72
C SER A 169 1.34 12.47 2.07
N PRO A 170 2.29 13.42 2.13
CA PRO A 170 2.58 14.20 3.33
C PRO A 170 1.36 14.96 3.87
N VAL A 171 0.35 15.22 3.03
CA VAL A 171 -0.90 15.87 3.47
C VAL A 171 -1.62 15.08 4.56
N VAL A 172 -1.41 13.76 4.64
CA VAL A 172 -1.97 12.91 5.70
C VAL A 172 -1.49 13.39 7.08
N GLU A 173 -0.30 14.00 7.18
CA GLU A 173 0.21 14.53 8.45
C GLU A 173 -0.65 15.66 9.03
N SER A 174 -1.39 16.38 8.20
CA SER A 174 -2.27 17.46 8.66
C SER A 174 -3.51 16.97 9.41
N TYR A 175 -3.75 15.66 9.43
CA TYR A 175 -4.88 15.01 10.10
C TYR A 175 -4.49 14.28 11.40
N PHE A 176 -3.21 14.34 11.81
CA PHE A 176 -2.73 13.77 13.08
C PHE A 176 -2.67 14.80 14.20
#